data_AF-A0A285D231-F1
#
_entry.id   AF-A0A285D231-F1
#
_cell.length_a   1.000
_cell.length_b   1.000
_cell.length_c   1.000
_cell.angle_alpha   90.00
_cell.angle_beta   90.00
_cell.angle_gamma   90.00
#
_symmetry.space_group_name_H-M   'P 1'
#
loop_
_entity.id
_entity.type
_entity.pdbx_description
1 polymer ?
#
loop_
_entity_poly.entity_id
_entity_poly.type
_entity_poly.pdbx_seq_one_letter_code
_entity_poly.pdbx_strand_id
1 'polypeptide(L)'
;MTFPKRPQVADAPPTSPGDAWKTDFAFATGPTAVMEFWTRIANEAVQFSADRMCETVKTQQQMMHCRNLSEMAHLRAVWWQTAVDQYTAEVARLTEIWQETIDRTTQIRTH
;
A
#
# COMPACT_ATOMS: atom_id res chain seq x y z
N MET A 1 44.39 -7.74 7.96
CA MET A 1 43.25 -8.66 8.00
C MET A 1 42.22 -8.17 7.00
N THR A 2 42.11 -8.86 5.86
CA THR A 2 41.22 -8.48 4.77
C THR A 2 39.97 -9.34 4.86
N PHE A 3 38.81 -8.73 5.11
CA PHE A 3 37.54 -9.43 5.12
C PHE A 3 37.25 -9.98 3.71
N PRO A 4 36.88 -11.25 3.54
CA PRO A 4 36.44 -11.73 2.24
C PRO A 4 35.14 -11.02 1.86
N LYS A 5 35.16 -10.35 0.70
CA LYS A 5 33.98 -9.79 0.04
C LYS A 5 32.97 -10.92 -0.14
N ARG A 6 31.78 -10.78 0.45
CA ARG A 6 30.64 -11.73 0.30
C ARG A 6 30.55 -12.14 -1.18
N PRO A 7 30.45 -13.44 -1.51
CA PRO A 7 30.29 -13.85 -2.90
C PRO A 7 29.12 -13.08 -3.49
N GLN A 8 29.36 -12.35 -4.58
CA GLN A 8 28.28 -11.87 -5.42
C GLN A 8 27.54 -13.11 -5.89
N VAL A 9 26.28 -13.22 -5.50
CA VAL A 9 25.33 -14.13 -6.12
C VAL A 9 25.10 -13.58 -7.53
N ALA A 10 26.05 -13.87 -8.42
CA ALA A 10 25.86 -13.77 -9.84
C ALA A 10 24.92 -14.92 -10.23
N ASP A 11 23.85 -14.56 -10.93
CA ASP A 11 23.06 -15.44 -11.80
C ASP A 11 22.17 -16.50 -11.15
N ALA A 12 21.51 -16.19 -10.02
CA ALA A 12 20.31 -16.94 -9.66
C ALA A 12 19.13 -16.44 -10.53
N PRO A 13 18.41 -17.32 -11.27
CA PRO A 13 17.13 -16.93 -11.89
C PRO A 13 16.19 -16.39 -10.79
N PRO A 14 15.26 -15.46 -11.10
CA PRO A 14 14.36 -14.85 -10.13
C PRO A 14 13.46 -15.93 -9.51
N THR A 15 13.97 -16.60 -8.48
CA THR A 15 13.32 -17.70 -7.75
C THR A 15 13.27 -17.35 -6.27
N SER A 16 13.29 -16.05 -5.96
CA SER A 16 12.72 -15.57 -4.71
C SER A 16 11.21 -15.84 -4.75
N PRO A 17 10.61 -16.49 -3.74
CA PRO A 17 9.16 -16.69 -3.66
C PRO A 17 8.35 -15.40 -3.83
N GLY A 18 8.96 -14.24 -3.51
CA GLY A 18 8.35 -12.92 -3.67
C GLY A 18 8.33 -12.36 -5.10
N ASP A 19 9.05 -12.98 -6.04
CA ASP A 19 9.04 -12.57 -7.46
C ASP A 19 8.17 -13.49 -8.32
N ALA A 20 7.95 -14.73 -7.88
CA ALA A 20 7.09 -15.70 -8.56
C ALA A 20 5.67 -15.17 -8.78
N TRP A 21 5.04 -14.57 -7.77
CA TRP A 21 3.68 -14.01 -7.93
C TRP A 21 3.65 -12.81 -8.89
N LYS A 22 4.72 -12.02 -8.96
CA LYS A 22 4.83 -10.87 -9.88
C LYS A 22 4.96 -11.34 -11.32
N THR A 23 5.78 -12.37 -11.55
CA THR A 23 5.94 -12.98 -12.87
C THR A 23 4.66 -13.65 -13.32
N ASP A 24 3.98 -14.38 -12.44
CA ASP A 24 2.70 -15.02 -12.74
C ASP A 24 1.62 -14.00 -13.05
N PHE A 25 1.53 -12.93 -12.25
CA PHE A 25 0.62 -11.82 -12.49
C PHE A 25 0.93 -11.13 -13.83
N ALA A 26 2.18 -10.79 -14.10
CA ALA A 26 2.58 -10.14 -15.35
C ALA A 26 2.30 -11.00 -16.59
N PHE A 27 2.48 -12.32 -16.48
CA PHE A 27 2.16 -13.25 -17.55
C PHE A 27 0.64 -13.40 -17.75
N ALA A 28 -0.13 -13.34 -16.66
CA ALA A 28 -1.59 -13.43 -16.70
C ALA A 28 -2.25 -12.15 -17.27
N THR A 29 -1.77 -10.96 -16.91
CA THR A 29 -2.42 -9.67 -17.22
C THR A 29 -1.77 -8.90 -18.36
N GLY A 30 -0.51 -9.19 -18.71
CA GLY A 30 0.25 -8.46 -19.73
C GLY A 30 0.94 -7.18 -19.19
N PRO A 31 2.00 -6.70 -19.86
CA PRO A 31 2.91 -5.67 -19.34
C PRO A 31 2.27 -4.29 -19.17
N THR A 32 1.31 -3.92 -20.02
CA THR A 32 0.59 -2.63 -19.92
C THR A 32 -0.34 -2.62 -18.71
N ALA A 33 -1.08 -3.70 -18.47
CA ALA A 33 -1.98 -3.83 -17.33
C ALA A 33 -1.22 -3.82 -15.99
N VAL A 34 -0.01 -4.40 -15.95
CA VAL A 34 0.88 -4.31 -14.77
C VAL A 34 1.28 -2.87 -14.49
N MET A 35 1.66 -2.10 -15.51
CA MET A 35 2.05 -0.70 -15.35
C MET A 35 0.88 0.18 -14.89
N GLU A 36 -0.32 -0.02 -15.46
CA GLU A 36 -1.53 0.66 -15.03
C GLU A 36 -1.89 0.31 -13.58
N PHE A 37 -1.83 -0.96 -13.21
CA PHE A 37 -2.03 -1.41 -11.83
C PHE A 37 -1.08 -0.71 -10.86
N TRP A 38 0.23 -0.72 -11.15
CA TRP A 38 1.22 -0.04 -10.30
C TRP A 38 0.97 1.45 -10.17
N THR A 39 0.56 2.11 -11.25
CA THR A 39 0.24 3.55 -11.24
C THR A 39 -0.98 3.83 -10.36
N ARG A 40 -2.01 2.98 -10.42
CA ARG A 40 -3.21 3.08 -9.57
C ARG A 40 -2.88 2.88 -8.10
N ILE A 41 -2.10 1.85 -7.78
CA ILE A 41 -1.64 1.57 -6.41
C ILE A 41 -0.80 2.73 -5.87
N ALA A 42 0.13 3.27 -6.68
CA ALA A 42 0.95 4.40 -6.28
C ALA A 42 0.11 5.66 -6.02
N ASN A 43 -0.89 5.92 -6.87
CA ASN A 43 -1.81 7.04 -6.67
C ASN A 43 -2.62 6.90 -5.39
N GLU A 44 -3.20 5.71 -5.13
CA GLU A 44 -3.96 5.44 -3.91
C GLU A 44 -3.07 5.61 -2.66
N ALA A 45 -1.86 5.06 -2.67
CA ALA A 45 -0.93 5.18 -1.56
C ALA A 45 -0.57 6.64 -1.24
N VAL A 46 -0.42 7.49 -2.26
CA VAL A 46 -0.17 8.93 -2.08
C VAL A 46 -1.39 9.63 -1.49
N GLN A 47 -2.59 9.34 -2.00
CA GLN A 47 -3.85 9.91 -1.49
C GLN A 47 -4.08 9.52 -0.03
N PHE A 48 -3.99 8.23 0.27
CA PHE A 48 -4.09 7.69 1.63
C PHE A 48 -3.10 8.37 2.58
N SER A 49 -1.83 8.49 2.15
CA SER A 49 -0.79 9.12 2.97
C SER A 49 -1.08 10.59 3.24
N ALA A 50 -1.57 11.34 2.24
CA ALA A 50 -1.93 12.75 2.40
C ALA A 50 -3.09 12.92 3.40
N ASP A 51 -4.14 12.11 3.28
CA ASP A 51 -5.30 12.15 4.16
C ASP A 51 -4.91 11.79 5.61
N ARG A 52 -4.11 10.74 5.79
CA ARG A 52 -3.68 10.30 7.12
C ARG A 52 -2.76 11.31 7.80
N MET A 53 -1.90 12.00 7.03
CA MET A 53 -1.08 13.10 7.53
C MET A 53 -1.93 14.29 7.95
N CYS A 54 -2.92 14.68 7.15
CA CYS A 54 -3.86 15.75 7.47
C CYS A 54 -4.61 15.48 8.77
N GLU A 55 -5.17 14.28 8.93
CA GLU A 55 -5.86 13.86 10.16
C GLU A 55 -4.93 13.83 11.39
N THR A 56 -3.66 13.43 11.20
CA THR A 56 -2.67 13.47 12.27
C THR A 56 -2.38 14.89 12.72
N VAL A 57 -2.20 15.82 11.79
CA VAL A 57 -1.94 17.24 12.11
C VAL A 57 -3.15 17.86 12.82
N LYS A 58 -4.38 17.61 12.33
CA LYS A 58 -5.61 18.08 13.00
C LYS A 58 -5.69 17.57 14.43
N THR A 59 -5.41 16.28 14.65
CA THR A 59 -5.44 15.66 15.97
C THR A 59 -4.38 16.27 16.88
N GLN A 60 -3.15 16.49 16.38
CA GLN A 60 -2.09 17.16 17.13
C GLN A 60 -2.46 18.60 17.50
N GLN A 61 -3.06 19.35 16.58
CA GLN A 61 -3.56 20.69 16.85
C GLN A 61 -4.61 20.67 17.94
N GLN A 62 -5.57 19.75 17.89
CA GLN A 62 -6.58 19.58 18.92
C GLN A 62 -5.98 19.19 20.27
N MET A 63 -4.97 18.30 20.29
CA MET A 63 -4.26 17.93 21.52
C MET A 63 -3.57 19.12 22.20
N MET A 64 -3.05 20.09 21.43
CA MET A 64 -2.46 21.32 21.99
C MET A 64 -3.48 22.22 22.70
N HIS A 65 -4.77 22.05 22.41
CA HIS A 65 -5.86 22.82 23.03
C HIS A 65 -6.53 22.09 24.19
N CYS A 66 -6.23 20.81 24.43
CA CYS A 66 -6.80 20.05 25.54
C CYS A 66 -6.33 20.60 26.89
N ARG A 67 -7.25 20.78 27.83
CA ARG A 67 -6.94 21.31 29.17
C ARG A 67 -6.64 20.21 30.19
N ASN A 68 -7.02 18.97 29.90
CA ASN A 68 -6.85 17.83 30.80
C ASN A 68 -6.49 16.54 30.05
N LEU A 69 -5.89 15.58 30.78
CA LEU A 69 -5.45 14.29 30.26
C LEU A 69 -6.62 13.42 29.75
N SER A 70 -7.82 13.59 30.30
CA SER A 70 -9.01 12.84 29.89
C SER A 70 -9.46 13.20 28.47
N GLU A 71 -9.50 14.50 28.16
CA GLU A 71 -9.80 15.01 26.81
C GLU A 71 -8.75 14.50 25.81
N MET A 72 -7.48 14.53 26.17
CA MET A 72 -6.40 14.02 25.31
C MET A 72 -6.51 12.50 25.08
N ALA A 73 -6.86 11.73 26.12
CA ALA A 73 -7.06 10.29 26.01
C ALA A 73 -8.25 9.95 25.10
N HIS A 74 -9.36 10.68 25.20
CA HIS A 74 -10.50 10.53 24.31
C HIS A 74 -10.13 10.87 22.87
N LEU A 75 -9.44 11.99 22.64
CA LEU A 75 -9.02 12.43 21.32
C LEU A 75 -8.09 11.40 20.65
N ARG A 76 -7.19 10.79 21.43
CA ARG A 76 -6.31 9.72 20.97
C ARG A 76 -7.06 8.43 20.66
N ALA A 77 -8.08 8.08 21.44
CA ALA A 77 -8.91 6.90 21.19
C ALA A 77 -9.68 7.04 19.88
N VAL A 78 -10.28 8.21 19.63
CA VAL A 78 -10.94 8.54 18.35
C VAL A 78 -9.94 8.47 17.20
N TRP A 79 -8.77 9.09 17.34
CA TRP A 79 -7.73 9.03 16.31
C TRP A 79 -7.30 7.59 15.98
N TRP A 80 -7.20 6.73 16.99
CA TRP A 80 -6.86 5.32 16.78
C TRP A 80 -7.96 4.56 16.04
N GLN A 81 -9.22 4.75 16.44
CA GLN A 81 -10.36 4.15 15.75
C GLN A 81 -10.41 4.59 14.28
N THR A 82 -10.32 5.90 14.03
CA THR A 82 -10.25 6.45 12.66
C THR A 82 -9.10 5.85 11.86
N ALA A 83 -7.94 5.66 12.47
CA ALA A 83 -6.79 5.05 11.79
C ALA A 83 -7.09 3.61 11.35
N VAL A 84 -7.65 2.79 12.26
CA VAL A 84 -8.01 1.40 11.96
C VAL A 84 -9.04 1.33 10.84
N ASP A 85 -10.06 2.18 10.89
CA ASP A 85 -11.11 2.24 9.86
C ASP A 85 -10.52 2.62 8.49
N GLN A 86 -9.66 3.64 8.46
CA GLN A 86 -9.00 4.10 7.23
C GLN A 86 -8.08 3.03 6.64
N TYR A 87 -7.27 2.34 7.44
CA TYR A 87 -6.42 1.24 6.95
C TYR A 87 -7.25 0.06 6.43
N THR A 88 -8.38 -0.23 7.08
CA THR A 88 -9.28 -1.30 6.64
C THR A 88 -9.92 -0.96 5.30
N ALA A 89 -10.37 0.29 5.14
CA ALA A 89 -10.92 0.80 3.89
C ALA A 89 -9.89 0.78 2.75
N GLU A 90 -8.64 1.18 3.03
CA GLU A 90 -7.55 1.15 2.06
C GLU A 90 -7.28 -0.27 1.55
N VAL A 91 -7.23 -1.26 2.45
CA VAL A 91 -7.05 -2.67 2.04
C VAL A 91 -8.20 -3.16 1.17
N ALA A 92 -9.45 -2.77 1.47
CA ALA A 92 -10.58 -3.07 0.62
C ALA A 92 -10.40 -2.45 -0.78
N ARG A 93 -9.99 -1.18 -0.84
CA ARG A 93 -9.74 -0.47 -2.09
C ARG A 93 -8.64 -1.12 -2.94
N LEU A 94 -7.54 -1.56 -2.32
CA LEU A 94 -6.48 -2.28 -3.03
C LEU A 94 -6.98 -3.61 -3.62
N THR A 95 -7.89 -4.29 -2.91
CA THR A 95 -8.52 -5.54 -3.39
C THR A 95 -9.42 -5.27 -4.60
N GLU A 96 -10.18 -4.17 -4.58
CA GLU A 96 -10.99 -3.73 -5.72
C GLU A 96 -10.12 -3.39 -6.94
N ILE A 97 -9.03 -2.64 -6.76
CA ILE A 97 -8.09 -2.31 -7.85
C ILE A 97 -7.55 -3.60 -8.49
N TRP A 98 -7.26 -4.62 -7.69
CA TRP A 98 -6.78 -5.91 -8.18
C TRP A 98 -7.85 -6.67 -8.98
N GLN A 99 -9.08 -6.76 -8.47
CA GLN A 99 -10.20 -7.39 -9.18
C GLN A 99 -10.51 -6.69 -10.50
N GLU A 100 -10.59 -5.35 -10.49
CA GLU A 100 -10.82 -4.55 -11.69
C GLU A 100 -9.74 -4.76 -12.76
N THR A 101 -8.46 -4.88 -12.35
CA THR A 101 -7.36 -5.17 -13.28
C THR A 101 -7.53 -6.55 -13.91
N ILE A 102 -7.88 -7.57 -13.13
CA ILE A 102 -8.10 -8.93 -13.66
C ILE A 102 -9.27 -8.93 -14.64
N ASP A 103 -10.43 -8.42 -14.25
CA ASP A 103 -11.63 -8.40 -15.10
C ASP A 103 -11.34 -7.71 -16.43
N ARG A 104 -10.70 -6.54 -16.39
CA ARG A 104 -10.34 -5.80 -17.61
C ARG A 104 -9.39 -6.57 -18.52
N THR A 105 -8.44 -7.31 -17.95
CA THR A 105 -7.50 -8.13 -18.74
C THR A 105 -8.18 -9.34 -19.38
N THR A 106 -9.16 -9.94 -18.72
CA THR A 106 -9.96 -11.02 -19.32
C THR A 106 -10.85 -10.52 -20.46
N GLN A 107 -11.45 -9.34 -20.31
CA GLN A 107 -12.29 -8.74 -21.35
C GLN A 107 -11.51 -8.41 -22.62
N ILE A 108 -10.29 -7.88 -22.49
CA ILE A 108 -9.40 -7.59 -23.64
C ILE A 108 -9.02 -8.87 -24.40
N ARG A 109 -8.88 -10.02 -23.72
CA ARG A 109 -8.50 -11.30 -24.36
C ARG A 109 -9.64 -11.95 -25.16
N THR A 110 -10.89 -11.58 -24.88
CA THR A 110 -12.07 -12.21 -25.48
C THR A 110 -12.55 -11.51 -26.77
N HIS A 111 -11.91 -10.41 -27.15
CA HIS A 111 -12.13 -9.64 -28.39
C HIS A 111 -10.90 -9.69 -29.29
#